data_AF-A6GH04-F1
#
_entry.id   AF-A6GH04-F1
#
_cell.length_a   1.000
_cell.length_b   1.000
_cell.length_c   1.000
_cell.angle_alpha   90.00
_cell.angle_beta   90.00
_cell.angle_gamma   90.00
#
_symmetry.space_group_name_H-M   'P 1'
#
loop_
_entity.id
_entity.type
_entity.pdbx_description
1 polymer ?
#
loop_
_entity_poly.entity_id
_entity_poly.type
_entity_poly.pdbx_seq_one_letter_code
_entity_poly.pdbx_strand_id
1 'polypeptide(L)'
;MFDQMHERATGDGKRVVVLFSADWCDTCKHLDLELGNEHPRSMIGDVQVIAIKEDDWRTAARMDEFNELRRRWEPVLDTYPLVVLLDKKGKRVEEMKEARDRLEGQGLTPTLPIWLDESRAREADAS
;
A
#
# COMPACT_ATOMS: atom_id res chain seq x y z
N MET A 1 -9.10 7.46 -12.18
CA MET A 1 -8.56 6.10 -12.35
C MET A 1 -8.39 5.41 -11.00
N PHE A 2 -7.57 5.93 -10.10
CA PHE A 2 -7.40 5.37 -8.76
C PHE A 2 -8.74 5.21 -8.00
N ASP A 3 -9.56 6.26 -7.96
CA ASP A 3 -10.81 6.24 -7.19
C ASP A 3 -11.75 5.10 -7.65
N GLN A 4 -11.85 4.84 -8.96
CA GLN A 4 -12.62 3.71 -9.49
C GLN A 4 -12.05 2.34 -9.10
N MET A 5 -10.73 2.21 -9.03
CA MET A 5 -10.08 0.97 -8.60
C MET A 5 -10.28 0.73 -7.09
N HIS A 6 -10.22 1.80 -6.30
CA HIS A 6 -10.49 1.76 -4.86
C HIS A 6 -11.96 1.41 -4.58
N GLU A 7 -12.91 2.07 -5.25
CA GLU A 7 -14.35 1.78 -5.14
C GLU A 7 -14.66 0.32 -5.51
N ARG A 8 -14.05 -0.20 -6.57
CA ARG A 8 -14.22 -1.60 -6.97
C ARG A 8 -13.68 -2.55 -5.90
N ALA A 9 -12.45 -2.34 -5.44
CA ALA A 9 -11.81 -3.21 -4.45
C ALA A 9 -12.60 -3.23 -3.13
N THR A 10 -13.04 -2.06 -2.67
CA THR A 10 -13.86 -1.96 -1.45
C THR A 10 -15.26 -2.55 -1.64
N GLY A 11 -15.87 -2.41 -2.83
CA GLY A 11 -17.12 -3.08 -3.20
C GLY A 11 -17.02 -4.61 -3.20
N ASP A 12 -15.84 -5.15 -3.56
CA ASP A 12 -15.52 -6.58 -3.48
C ASP A 12 -15.16 -7.04 -2.05
N GLY A 13 -15.32 -6.17 -1.04
CA GLY A 13 -15.01 -6.46 0.36
C GLY A 13 -13.51 -6.53 0.67
N LYS A 14 -12.66 -6.01 -0.21
CA LYS A 14 -11.21 -5.98 0.00
C LYS A 14 -10.80 -4.71 0.76
N ARG A 15 -9.78 -4.86 1.61
CA ARG A 15 -8.98 -3.73 2.11
C ARG A 15 -8.03 -3.29 1.00
N VAL A 16 -7.70 -2.00 0.94
CA VAL A 16 -6.88 -1.45 -0.14
C VAL A 16 -5.54 -1.02 0.40
N VAL A 17 -4.47 -1.49 -0.23
CA VAL A 17 -3.11 -0.96 -0.06
C VAL A 17 -2.74 -0.23 -1.34
N VAL A 18 -2.35 1.03 -1.24
CA VAL A 18 -1.78 1.77 -2.36
C VAL A 18 -0.26 1.66 -2.30
N LEU A 19 0.35 1.32 -3.44
CA LEU A 19 1.81 1.23 -3.61
C LEU A 19 2.23 2.25 -4.67
N PHE A 20 2.99 3.27 -4.27
CA PHE A 20 3.73 4.10 -5.23
C PHE A 20 5.12 3.50 -5.42
N SER A 21 5.48 3.27 -6.68
CA SER A 21 6.74 2.62 -7.06
C SER A 21 7.32 3.24 -8.33
N ALA A 22 8.55 2.84 -8.67
CA ALA A 22 9.21 3.17 -9.92
C ALA A 22 10.05 1.99 -10.41
N ASP A 23 10.23 1.84 -11.72
CA ASP A 23 10.96 0.71 -12.31
C ASP A 23 12.47 0.78 -12.04
N TRP A 24 13.00 1.97 -11.74
CA TRP A 24 14.40 2.15 -11.34
C TRP A 24 14.64 1.85 -9.86
N CYS A 25 13.59 1.65 -9.05
CA CYS A 25 13.69 1.41 -7.60
C CYS A 25 13.86 -0.08 -7.29
N ASP A 26 15.06 -0.50 -6.88
CA ASP A 26 15.34 -1.91 -6.60
C ASP A 26 14.58 -2.45 -5.37
N THR A 27 14.40 -1.63 -4.33
CA THR A 27 13.57 -1.99 -3.17
C THR A 27 12.12 -2.25 -3.58
N CYS A 28 11.61 -1.51 -4.57
CA CYS A 28 10.26 -1.69 -5.10
C CYS A 28 10.13 -3.03 -5.83
N LYS A 29 11.13 -3.41 -6.63
CA LYS A 29 11.16 -4.72 -7.30
C LYS A 29 11.16 -5.87 -6.31
N HIS A 30 11.91 -5.73 -5.20
CA HIS A 30 11.92 -6.74 -4.16
C HIS A 30 10.55 -6.90 -3.51
N LEU A 31 9.90 -5.78 -3.18
CA LEU A 31 8.54 -5.80 -2.63
C LEU A 31 7.51 -6.39 -3.60
N ASP A 32 7.61 -6.11 -4.90
CA ASP A 32 6.74 -6.71 -5.93
C ASP A 32 6.88 -8.25 -5.97
N LEU A 33 8.09 -8.77 -5.75
CA LEU A 33 8.33 -10.21 -5.63
C LEU A 33 7.70 -10.80 -4.36
N GLU A 34 7.85 -10.14 -3.22
CA GLU A 34 7.22 -10.53 -1.95
C GLU A 34 5.68 -10.61 -2.10
N LEU A 35 5.09 -9.58 -2.70
CA LEU A 35 3.65 -9.48 -2.96
C LEU A 35 3.13 -10.51 -3.97
N GLY A 36 3.92 -10.81 -5.01
CA GLY A 36 3.50 -11.67 -6.12
C GLY A 36 3.72 -13.16 -5.90
N ASN A 37 4.76 -13.55 -5.15
CA ASN A 37 5.25 -14.93 -5.15
C ASN A 37 5.56 -15.53 -3.77
N GLU A 38 5.80 -14.73 -2.73
CA GLU A 38 6.34 -15.25 -1.46
C GLU A 38 5.28 -15.51 -0.38
N HIS A 39 4.07 -14.97 -0.55
CA HIS A 39 2.98 -15.15 0.41
C HIS A 39 1.84 -16.01 -0.14
N PRO A 40 1.37 -17.02 0.61
CA PRO A 40 0.15 -17.74 0.27
C PRO A 40 -1.01 -16.76 0.06
N ARG A 41 -1.80 -16.98 -1.00
CA ARG A 41 -3.02 -16.19 -1.28
C ARG A 41 -3.96 -16.04 -0.07
N SER A 42 -3.92 -16.97 0.88
CA SER A 42 -4.70 -16.92 2.12
C SER A 42 -4.25 -15.83 3.10
N MET A 43 -3.01 -15.35 3.02
CA MET A 43 -2.45 -14.36 3.96
C MET A 43 -2.69 -12.90 3.52
N ILE A 44 -2.87 -12.68 2.22
CA ILE A 44 -3.12 -11.34 1.64
C ILE A 44 -4.42 -11.28 0.84
N GLY A 45 -5.22 -12.35 0.87
CA GLY A 45 -6.35 -12.55 -0.04
C GLY A 45 -7.51 -11.58 0.17
N ASP A 46 -7.58 -10.91 1.32
CA ASP A 46 -8.56 -9.87 1.60
C ASP A 46 -8.05 -8.46 1.27
N VAL A 47 -6.83 -8.35 0.75
CA VAL A 47 -6.21 -7.09 0.37
C VAL A 47 -6.07 -7.00 -1.15
N GLN A 48 -6.43 -5.86 -1.70
CA GLN A 48 -6.08 -5.47 -3.05
C GLN A 48 -4.94 -4.44 -2.98
N VAL A 49 -3.78 -4.80 -3.53
CA VAL A 49 -2.71 -3.83 -3.77
C VAL A 49 -3.00 -3.11 -5.09
N ILE A 50 -3.03 -1.78 -5.06
CA ILE A 50 -3.14 -0.91 -6.23
C ILE A 50 -1.78 -0.24 -6.42
N ALA A 51 -1.00 -0.76 -7.36
CA ALA A 51 0.30 -0.19 -7.70
C ALA A 51 0.13 1.01 -8.67
N ILE A 52 0.81 2.09 -8.37
CA ILE A 52 0.88 3.32 -9.17
C ILE A 52 2.36 3.56 -9.47
N LYS A 53 2.77 3.25 -10.70
CA LYS A 53 4.15 3.37 -11.14
C LYS A 53 4.44 4.76 -11.70
N GLU A 54 5.50 5.41 -11.25
CA GLU A 54 5.91 6.73 -11.77
C GLU A 54 6.12 6.72 -13.29
N ASP A 55 6.82 5.69 -13.79
CA ASP A 55 7.24 5.59 -15.20
C ASP A 55 6.06 5.60 -16.19
N ASP A 56 4.92 5.03 -15.81
CA ASP A 56 3.68 5.03 -16.60
C ASP A 56 3.12 6.46 -16.78
N TRP A 57 3.28 7.30 -15.77
CA TRP A 57 2.75 8.67 -15.76
C TRP A 57 3.72 9.67 -16.41
N ARG A 58 5.02 9.42 -16.28
CA ARG A 58 6.06 10.20 -16.94
C ARG A 58 5.90 10.14 -18.46
N THR A 59 5.66 8.94 -18.99
CA THR A 59 5.42 8.71 -20.42
C THR A 59 4.16 9.41 -20.92
N ALA A 60 3.11 9.46 -20.08
CA ALA A 60 1.86 10.14 -20.40
C ALA A 60 1.91 11.68 -20.22
N ALA A 61 3.03 12.24 -19.75
CA ALA A 61 3.18 13.65 -19.36
C ALA A 61 2.18 14.11 -18.27
N ARG A 62 1.87 13.23 -17.30
CA ARG A 62 0.88 13.46 -16.23
C ARG A 62 1.49 13.47 -14.83
N MET A 63 2.74 13.87 -14.69
CA MET A 63 3.46 13.84 -13.41
C MET A 63 2.81 14.70 -12.30
N ASP A 64 2.14 15.79 -12.66
CA ASP A 64 1.44 16.62 -11.68
C ASP A 64 0.29 15.85 -11.01
N GLU A 65 -0.50 15.13 -11.79
CA GLU A 65 -1.60 14.31 -11.26
C GLU A 65 -1.09 13.15 -10.39
N PHE A 66 0.04 12.54 -10.76
CA PHE A 66 0.70 11.52 -9.94
C PHE A 66 1.09 12.08 -8.57
N ASN A 67 1.72 13.27 -8.56
CA ASN A 67 2.14 13.96 -7.34
C ASN A 67 0.95 14.44 -6.51
N GLU A 68 -0.12 14.93 -7.13
CA GLU A 68 -1.37 15.30 -6.45
C GLU A 68 -2.02 14.09 -5.77
N LEU A 69 -2.05 12.94 -6.45
CA LEU A 69 -2.59 11.71 -5.88
C LEU A 69 -1.75 11.24 -4.70
N ARG A 70 -0.41 11.26 -4.82
CA ARG A 70 0.51 10.89 -3.74
C ARG A 70 0.33 11.77 -2.50
N ARG A 71 0.21 13.09 -2.69
CA ARG A 71 0.04 14.07 -1.62
C ARG A 71 -1.23 13.87 -0.79
N ARG A 72 -2.19 13.04 -1.24
CA ARG A 72 -3.32 12.63 -0.39
C ARG A 72 -2.87 11.89 0.87
N TRP A 73 -1.71 11.24 0.84
CA TRP A 73 -1.23 10.38 1.94
C TRP A 73 0.21 10.63 2.37
N GLU A 74 1.06 11.20 1.50
CA GLU A 74 2.47 11.50 1.80
C GLU A 74 2.91 12.80 1.11
N PRO A 75 3.25 13.86 1.86
CA PRO A 75 3.71 15.13 1.28
C PRO A 75 5.12 15.05 0.68
N VAL A 76 5.97 14.13 1.14
CA VAL A 76 7.34 13.96 0.62
C VAL A 76 7.28 13.22 -0.71
N LEU A 77 7.74 13.87 -1.78
CA LEU A 77 7.81 13.31 -3.13
C LEU A 77 9.13 12.57 -3.36
N ASP A 78 9.21 11.84 -4.47
CA ASP A 78 10.41 11.16 -4.94
C ASP A 78 11.04 10.16 -3.94
N THR A 79 10.24 9.65 -3.00
CA THR A 79 10.63 8.55 -2.11
C THR A 79 9.85 7.29 -2.44
N TYR A 80 10.58 6.19 -2.65
CA TYR A 80 10.02 4.91 -3.07
C TYR A 80 10.67 3.74 -2.31
N PRO A 81 9.93 2.64 -2.10
CA PRO A 81 8.48 2.53 -2.27
C PRO A 81 7.72 3.33 -1.19
N LEU A 82 6.50 3.76 -1.50
CA LEU A 82 5.54 4.24 -0.50
C LEU A 82 4.35 3.28 -0.50
N VAL A 83 4.11 2.64 0.66
CA VAL A 83 3.09 1.59 0.80
C VAL A 83 2.12 1.97 1.91
N VAL A 84 0.87 2.25 1.57
CA VAL A 84 -0.10 2.79 2.53
C VAL A 84 -1.36 1.94 2.56
N LEU A 85 -1.75 1.49 3.76
CA LEU A 85 -3.05 0.89 4.00
C LEU A 85 -4.12 1.98 4.07
N LEU A 86 -5.23 1.78 3.37
CA LEU A 86 -6.35 2.72 3.31
C LEU A 86 -7.61 2.16 3.96
N ASP A 87 -8.43 3.07 4.48
CA ASP A 87 -9.78 2.76 4.94
C ASP A 87 -10.76 2.65 3.76
N LYS A 88 -12.02 2.29 4.07
CA LYS A 88 -13.11 2.18 3.07
C LYS A 88 -13.45 3.51 2.38
N LYS A 89 -13.00 4.65 2.91
CA LYS A 89 -13.19 5.98 2.33
C LYS A 89 -11.94 6.49 1.61
N GLY A 90 -10.91 5.67 1.48
CA GLY A 90 -9.64 6.02 0.83
C GLY A 90 -8.73 6.91 1.69
N LYS A 91 -8.98 7.02 3.00
CA LYS A 91 -8.10 7.74 3.93
C LYS A 91 -6.96 6.83 4.39
N ARG A 92 -5.81 7.44 4.69
CA ARG A 92 -4.65 6.77 5.27
C ARG A 92 -4.99 6.15 6.62
N VAL A 93 -4.70 4.86 6.76
CA VAL A 93 -4.72 4.15 8.05
C VAL A 93 -3.31 4.11 8.62
N GLU A 94 -2.36 3.55 7.88
CA GLU A 94 -0.97 3.38 8.31
C GLU A 94 -0.08 3.17 7.09
N GLU A 95 1.17 3.61 7.18
CA GLU A 95 2.20 3.34 6.16
C GLU A 95 3.08 2.17 6.59
N MET A 96 3.65 1.42 5.63
CA MET A 96 4.42 0.21 5.93
C MET A 96 5.63 0.53 6.83
N LYS A 97 6.34 1.64 6.62
CA LYS A 97 7.49 1.98 7.47
C LYS A 97 7.07 2.20 8.93
N GLU A 98 5.97 2.91 9.16
CA GLU A 98 5.40 3.08 10.51
C GLU A 98 5.02 1.73 11.13
N ALA A 99 4.42 0.84 10.33
CA ALA A 99 4.08 -0.49 10.78
C ALA A 99 5.32 -1.33 11.12
N ARG A 100 6.40 -1.23 10.34
CA ARG A 100 7.67 -1.91 10.61
C ARG A 100 8.23 -1.47 11.96
N ASP A 101 8.38 -0.17 12.18
CA ASP A 101 8.89 0.39 13.44
C ASP A 101 8.04 -0.07 14.64
N ARG A 102 6.71 -0.07 14.49
CA ARG A 102 5.79 -0.54 15.53
C ARG A 102 5.92 -2.04 15.82
N LEU A 103 5.94 -2.87 14.78
CA LEU A 103 6.04 -4.34 14.91
C LEU A 103 7.38 -4.75 15.52
N GLU A 104 8.48 -4.11 15.09
CA GLU A 104 9.81 -4.32 15.69
C GLU A 104 9.82 -3.93 17.17
N GLY A 105 9.20 -2.80 17.53
CA GLY A 105 9.03 -2.37 18.92
C GLY A 105 8.22 -3.35 19.78
N GLN A 106 7.39 -4.19 19.16
CA GLN A 106 6.63 -5.27 19.80
C GLN A 106 7.38 -6.62 19.81
N GLY A 107 8.59 -6.68 19.24
CA GLY A 107 9.36 -7.92 19.09
C GLY A 107 8.82 -8.85 17.99
N LEU A 108 7.97 -8.35 17.10
CA LEU A 108 7.41 -9.10 15.98
C LEU A 108 8.29 -8.94 14.74
N THR A 109 8.26 -9.96 13.86
CA THR A 109 8.89 -9.85 12.55
C THR A 109 8.05 -8.92 11.66
N PRO A 110 8.62 -7.84 11.11
CA PRO A 110 7.84 -6.78 10.46
C PRO A 110 7.53 -7.12 8.99
N THR A 111 6.79 -8.21 8.78
CA THR A 111 6.37 -8.66 7.44
C THR A 111 5.02 -8.07 7.04
N LEU A 112 4.75 -7.99 5.73
CA LEU A 112 3.47 -7.50 5.21
C LEU A 112 2.27 -8.32 5.72
N PRO A 113 2.31 -9.67 5.77
CA PRO A 113 1.21 -10.43 6.36
C PRO A 113 0.96 -10.13 7.84
N ILE A 114 2.02 -10.00 8.66
CA ILE A 114 1.87 -9.67 10.08
C ILE A 114 1.27 -8.27 10.24
N TRP A 115 1.73 -7.29 9.46
CA TRP A 115 1.14 -5.96 9.46
C TRP A 115 -0.36 -5.97 9.10
N LEU A 116 -0.72 -6.69 8.04
CA LEU A 116 -2.10 -6.77 7.57
C LEU A 116 -3.02 -7.53 8.53
N ASP A 117 -2.49 -8.48 9.30
CA ASP A 117 -3.26 -9.19 10.32
C ASP A 117 -3.48 -8.31 11.57
N GLU A 118 -2.41 -7.69 12.07
CA GLU A 118 -2.47 -6.77 13.22
C GLU A 118 -3.39 -5.57 12.95
N SER A 119 -3.36 -5.03 11.73
CA SER A 119 -4.27 -3.94 11.35
C SER A 119 -5.74 -4.36 11.36
N ARG A 120 -6.05 -5.62 11.06
CA ARG A 120 -7.43 -6.16 11.11
C ARG A 120 -7.92 -6.27 12.55
N ALA A 121 -7.07 -6.79 13.45
CA ALA A 121 -7.39 -6.91 14.86
C ALA A 121 -7.75 -5.53 15.46
N ARG A 122 -6.94 -4.51 15.15
CA ARG A 122 -7.20 -3.12 15.61
C ARG A 122 -8.51 -2.53 15.07
N GLU A 123 -8.89 -2.84 13.82
CA GLU A 123 -10.16 -2.36 13.25
C GLU A 123 -11.37 -3.02 13.93
N ALA A 124 -11.25 -4.29 14.29
CA ALA A 124 -12.29 -5.03 15.00
C ALA A 124 -12.50 -4.52 16.45
N ASP A 125 -11.42 -4.16 17.15
CA ASP A 125 -11.50 -3.60 18.51
C ASP A 125 -12.06 -2.17 18.57
N ALA A 126 -12.05 -1.45 17.43
CA ALA A 126 -12.54 -0.07 17.32
C ALA A 126 -14.02 0.04 16.91
N SER A 127 -14.69 -1.09 16.64
CA SER A 127 -16.09 -1.18 16.17
C SER A 127 -17.04 -1.68 17.24
#